data_AF-A0A9W7SY23-F1
#
_entry.id   AF-A0A9W7SY23-F1
#
_cell.length_a   1.000
_cell.length_b   1.000
_cell.length_c   1.000
_cell.angle_alpha   90.00
_cell.angle_beta   90.00
_cell.angle_gamma   90.00
#
_symmetry.space_group_name_H-M   'P 1'
#
loop_
_entity.id
_entity.type
_entity.pdbx_description
1 polymer ?
#
loop_
_entity_poly.entity_id
_entity_poly.type
_entity_poly.pdbx_seq_one_letter_code
_entity_poly.pdbx_strand_id
1 'polypeptide(L)'
;MMPQEEFPLPAVADALEPFIKPREEVYQIRQELQKHVQRQLKSIDVPLTAANLTTAPEGDLTEFTSPPLTGVRRAYLKALQAHTAAQSRFESLKADLAKLNTEQNEPSASADDLVHESYLPLLRQRERQRRLLVLDRTFAQIDAAGKGVVDGHLDDIVKQSAGELPTPPPSQPASSSDKADVNTRILALKKAVLSAKRSVEDAQNGRVKHRPGSNTSSKSSTEVDVAGLQRALNELTGWMEHQLAVIGEADTAIPQSAHAIANTNGHVETAETASSERVEQLYEQYIAARQHLIETVNNPPPPDSESSPSSPVLERSTNSGTNSNTNSRHAPAAVMLPYIASLTTHKQFESSLLQQSAYLRKVIHSAEEETQRLLSLKADESHLVHPGASRGVDWEVAGAEAGKATIDAAMQRLKVGQQYVKDAESKITAIEGLPRVFDKLAR
;
A
#
# COMPACT_ATOMS: atom_id res chain seq x y z
N MET A 1 -57.84 -1.23 16.02
CA MET A 1 -57.64 -0.49 14.76
C MET A 1 -57.04 0.86 15.17
N MET A 2 -55.71 0.95 15.24
CA MET A 2 -55.01 2.17 15.64
C MET A 2 -54.56 2.89 14.36
N PRO A 3 -54.62 4.23 14.32
CA PRO A 3 -54.25 5.00 13.14
C PRO A 3 -52.75 4.80 12.85
N GLN A 4 -52.43 4.40 11.63
CA GLN A 4 -51.06 4.33 11.15
C GLN A 4 -50.56 5.79 11.00
N GLU A 5 -49.66 6.20 11.88
CA GLU A 5 -48.82 7.37 11.63
C GLU A 5 -47.99 7.06 10.38
N GLU A 6 -48.21 7.82 9.31
CA GLU A 6 -47.44 7.73 8.07
C GLU A 6 -45.96 7.95 8.37
N PHE A 7 -45.18 6.88 8.25
CA PHE A 7 -43.74 6.95 8.34
C PHE A 7 -43.20 7.74 7.14
N PRO A 8 -42.29 8.71 7.32
CA PRO A 8 -41.89 9.64 6.25
C PRO A 8 -41.12 8.97 5.10
N LEU A 9 -40.77 7.67 5.19
CA LEU A 9 -40.02 6.92 4.20
C LEU A 9 -40.50 5.44 4.14
N PRO A 10 -41.38 5.07 3.19
CA PRO A 10 -41.96 3.72 3.09
C PRO A 10 -40.90 2.62 2.89
N ALA A 11 -39.86 2.89 2.09
CA ALA A 11 -38.79 1.94 1.82
C ALA A 11 -37.97 1.55 3.07
N VAL A 12 -37.88 2.46 4.04
CA VAL A 12 -37.20 2.20 5.33
C VAL A 12 -38.13 1.43 6.26
N ALA A 13 -39.43 1.71 6.22
CA ALA A 13 -40.43 0.95 6.98
C ALA A 13 -40.46 -0.52 6.54
N ASP A 14 -40.45 -0.79 5.23
CA ASP A 14 -40.43 -2.16 4.68
C ASP A 14 -39.14 -2.91 5.07
N ALA A 15 -37.99 -2.23 5.07
CA ALA A 15 -36.71 -2.82 5.46
C ALA A 15 -36.63 -3.12 6.97
N LEU A 16 -37.31 -2.31 7.79
CA LEU A 16 -37.33 -2.44 9.25
C LEU A 16 -38.50 -3.28 9.76
N GLU A 17 -39.53 -3.53 8.94
CA GLU A 17 -40.68 -4.37 9.27
C GLU A 17 -40.31 -5.72 9.92
N PRO A 18 -39.35 -6.51 9.40
CA PRO A 18 -38.96 -7.78 10.03
C PRO A 18 -38.24 -7.60 11.38
N PHE A 19 -37.79 -6.39 11.71
CA PHE A 19 -37.07 -6.06 12.95
C PHE A 19 -37.93 -5.29 13.96
N ILE A 20 -39.05 -4.70 13.53
CA ILE A 20 -40.01 -3.98 14.39
C ILE A 20 -41.04 -4.98 14.91
N LYS A 21 -40.86 -5.42 16.16
CA LYS A 21 -41.81 -6.30 16.85
C LYS A 21 -42.85 -5.50 17.63
N PRO A 22 -44.10 -6.01 17.78
CA PRO A 22 -45.10 -5.37 18.62
C PRO A 22 -44.64 -5.31 20.07
N ARG A 23 -45.08 -4.28 20.80
CA ARG A 23 -44.64 -3.97 22.17
C ARG A 23 -44.82 -5.15 23.13
N GLU A 24 -45.86 -5.95 22.91
CA GLU A 24 -46.17 -7.14 23.71
C GLU A 24 -45.16 -8.27 23.50
N GLU A 25 -44.79 -8.55 22.25
CA GLU A 25 -43.73 -9.52 21.94
C GLU A 25 -42.38 -9.06 22.49
N VAL A 26 -42.06 -7.78 22.36
CA VAL A 26 -40.82 -7.22 22.93
C VAL A 26 -40.78 -7.38 24.45
N TYR A 27 -41.93 -7.18 25.12
CA TYR A 27 -42.04 -7.38 26.56
C TYR A 27 -41.87 -8.86 26.94
N GLN A 28 -42.50 -9.78 26.21
CA GLN A 28 -42.34 -11.23 26.42
C GLN A 28 -40.89 -11.69 26.21
N ILE A 29 -40.25 -11.25 25.11
CA ILE A 29 -38.84 -11.54 24.82
C ILE A 29 -37.95 -10.98 25.93
N ARG A 30 -38.19 -9.75 26.40
CA ARG A 30 -37.43 -9.15 27.49
C ARG A 30 -37.58 -9.93 28.79
N GLN A 31 -38.78 -10.38 29.13
CA GLN A 31 -39.01 -11.24 30.29
C GLN A 31 -38.31 -12.60 30.15
N GLU A 32 -38.35 -13.21 28.97
CA GLU A 32 -37.71 -14.51 28.71
C GLU A 32 -36.18 -14.41 28.79
N LEU A 33 -35.60 -13.36 28.18
CA LEU A 33 -34.17 -13.05 28.30
C LEU A 33 -33.78 -12.75 29.74
N GLN A 34 -34.58 -11.97 30.47
CA GLN A 34 -34.33 -11.69 31.88
C GLN A 34 -34.33 -12.98 32.71
N LYS A 35 -35.30 -13.88 32.49
CA LYS A 35 -35.32 -15.21 33.13
C LYS A 35 -34.11 -16.05 32.73
N HIS A 36 -33.69 -16.02 31.47
CA HIS A 36 -32.52 -16.77 30.99
C HIS A 36 -31.22 -16.28 31.63
N VAL A 37 -31.01 -14.96 31.67
CA VAL A 37 -29.83 -14.36 32.31
C VAL A 37 -29.85 -14.60 33.82
N GLN A 38 -31.00 -14.47 34.47
CA GLN A 38 -31.14 -14.82 35.90
C GLN A 38 -30.77 -16.28 36.19
N ARG A 39 -31.17 -17.23 35.31
CA ARG A 39 -30.77 -18.64 35.43
C ARG A 39 -29.26 -18.83 35.25
N GLN A 40 -28.63 -18.09 34.34
CA GLN A 40 -27.18 -18.16 34.11
C GLN A 40 -26.37 -17.55 35.26
N LEU A 41 -26.92 -16.55 35.96
CA LEU A 41 -26.19 -15.85 37.02
C LEU A 41 -26.17 -16.57 38.37
N LYS A 42 -26.96 -17.65 38.57
CA LYS A 42 -27.08 -18.41 39.86
C LYS A 42 -27.02 -17.52 41.11
N SER A 43 -27.54 -16.29 41.05
CA SER A 43 -27.45 -15.31 42.12
C SER A 43 -28.86 -15.02 42.58
N ILE A 44 -29.18 -15.55 43.74
CA ILE A 44 -30.46 -15.37 44.42
C ILE A 44 -30.60 -13.87 44.75
N ASP A 45 -31.63 -13.25 44.18
CA ASP A 45 -32.22 -11.97 44.59
C ASP A 45 -31.42 -10.66 44.43
N VAL A 46 -30.52 -10.55 43.45
CA VAL A 46 -29.91 -9.24 43.08
C VAL A 46 -30.52 -8.70 41.78
N PRO A 47 -31.03 -7.45 41.74
CA PRO A 47 -31.51 -6.84 40.50
C PRO A 47 -30.38 -6.73 39.48
N LEU A 48 -30.67 -7.02 38.20
CA LEU A 48 -29.69 -6.96 37.11
C LEU A 48 -29.26 -5.50 36.89
N THR A 49 -28.16 -5.09 37.51
CA THR A 49 -27.47 -3.83 37.24
C THR A 49 -26.38 -4.07 36.20
N ALA A 50 -26.08 -3.08 35.35
CA ALA A 50 -25.07 -3.17 34.28
C ALA A 50 -23.68 -3.66 34.77
N ALA A 51 -23.35 -3.42 36.04
CA ALA A 51 -22.12 -3.88 36.68
C ALA A 51 -22.04 -5.40 36.90
N ASN A 52 -23.17 -6.11 37.01
CA ASN A 52 -23.21 -7.56 37.25
C ASN A 52 -23.12 -8.39 35.95
N LEU A 53 -23.22 -7.73 34.79
CA LEU A 53 -23.13 -8.36 33.45
C LEU A 53 -21.69 -8.42 32.92
N THR A 54 -20.77 -7.62 33.48
CA THR A 54 -19.37 -7.55 33.05
C THR A 54 -18.47 -8.57 33.73
N THR A 55 -18.92 -9.19 34.81
CA THR A 55 -18.20 -10.26 35.51
C THR A 55 -18.57 -11.60 34.89
N ALA A 56 -17.65 -12.17 34.11
CA ALA A 56 -17.79 -13.53 33.61
C ALA A 56 -17.85 -14.52 34.79
N PRO A 57 -18.88 -15.39 34.89
CA PRO A 57 -18.87 -16.44 35.89
C PRO A 57 -17.78 -17.45 35.51
N GLU A 58 -16.79 -17.65 36.39
CA GLU A 58 -15.71 -18.65 36.27
C GLU A 58 -16.22 -20.11 36.44
N GLY A 59 -17.50 -20.36 36.14
CA GLY A 59 -18.14 -21.65 36.29
C GLY A 59 -18.26 -22.39 34.97
N ASP A 60 -17.70 -23.60 34.94
CA ASP A 60 -17.76 -24.61 33.88
C ASP A 60 -19.11 -24.60 33.10
N LEU A 61 -19.09 -24.06 31.87
CA LEU A 61 -20.26 -23.88 31.00
C LEU A 61 -20.58 -25.16 30.20
N THR A 62 -20.35 -26.33 30.77
CA THR A 62 -20.40 -27.60 30.02
C THR A 62 -21.77 -28.27 30.00
N GLU A 63 -22.74 -27.88 30.83
CA GLU A 63 -24.06 -28.52 30.85
C GLU A 63 -25.22 -27.53 30.97
N PHE A 64 -25.47 -26.74 29.92
CA PHE A 64 -26.78 -26.13 29.75
C PHE A 64 -27.25 -26.30 28.31
N THR A 65 -28.26 -27.14 28.13
CA THR A 65 -29.03 -27.25 26.88
C THR A 65 -29.63 -25.90 26.55
N SER A 66 -28.92 -25.13 25.72
CA SER A 66 -29.42 -23.92 25.08
C SER A 66 -30.70 -24.26 24.29
N PRO A 67 -31.66 -23.33 24.16
CA PRO A 67 -32.76 -23.51 23.20
C PRO A 67 -32.19 -23.83 21.81
N PRO A 68 -32.89 -24.55 20.93
CA PRO A 68 -32.34 -24.93 19.62
C PRO A 68 -32.00 -23.67 18.82
N LEU A 69 -30.72 -23.29 18.83
CA LEU A 69 -30.21 -22.17 18.05
C LEU A 69 -30.38 -22.54 16.58
N THR A 70 -31.28 -21.84 15.89
CA THR A 70 -31.55 -22.01 14.46
C THR A 70 -30.90 -20.88 13.65
N GLY A 71 -30.57 -21.16 12.38
CA GLY A 71 -30.05 -20.17 11.44
C GLY A 71 -28.62 -19.66 11.71
N VAL A 72 -28.43 -18.36 11.52
CA VAL A 72 -27.13 -17.65 11.50
C VAL A 72 -26.35 -17.83 12.80
N ARG A 73 -27.04 -17.82 13.95
CA ARG A 73 -26.39 -17.97 15.26
C ARG A 73 -25.73 -19.34 15.43
N ARG A 74 -26.31 -20.40 14.88
CA ARG A 74 -25.71 -21.74 14.86
C ARG A 74 -24.51 -21.80 13.93
N ALA A 75 -24.60 -21.14 12.77
CA ALA A 75 -23.48 -21.03 11.85
C ALA A 75 -22.30 -20.27 12.48
N TYR A 76 -22.57 -19.18 13.20
CA TYR A 76 -21.56 -18.42 13.93
C TYR A 76 -20.88 -19.25 15.02
N LEU A 77 -21.63 -19.99 15.85
CA LEU A 77 -21.02 -20.86 16.86
C LEU A 77 -20.18 -21.98 16.26
N LYS A 78 -20.63 -22.58 15.15
CA LYS A 78 -19.83 -23.57 14.41
C LYS A 78 -18.55 -22.95 13.85
N ALA A 79 -18.63 -21.74 13.30
CA ALA A 79 -17.47 -21.01 12.81
C ALA A 79 -16.48 -20.68 13.93
N LEU A 80 -16.99 -20.28 15.11
CA LEU A 80 -16.16 -20.01 16.28
C LEU A 80 -15.47 -21.28 16.78
N GLN A 81 -16.18 -22.40 16.88
CA GLN A 81 -15.59 -23.70 17.22
C GLN A 81 -14.54 -24.16 16.20
N ALA A 82 -14.82 -23.98 14.91
CA ALA A 82 -13.87 -24.29 13.84
C ALA A 82 -12.63 -23.40 13.91
N HIS A 83 -12.80 -22.11 14.20
CA HIS A 83 -11.70 -21.16 14.38
C HIS A 83 -10.82 -21.54 15.56
N THR A 84 -11.39 -21.85 16.73
CA THR A 84 -10.62 -22.28 17.91
C THR A 84 -9.85 -23.58 17.64
N ALA A 85 -10.45 -24.53 16.91
CA ALA A 85 -9.78 -25.77 16.52
C ALA A 85 -8.68 -25.55 15.46
N ALA A 86 -8.87 -24.60 14.54
CA ALA A 86 -7.85 -24.23 13.56
C ALA A 86 -6.67 -23.52 14.25
N GLN A 87 -6.95 -22.64 15.21
CA GLN A 87 -5.93 -21.95 15.97
C GLN A 87 -5.08 -22.93 16.78
N SER A 88 -5.69 -23.90 17.48
CA SER A 88 -4.93 -24.90 18.23
C SER A 88 -4.05 -25.78 17.32
N ARG A 89 -4.53 -26.11 16.11
CA ARG A 89 -3.73 -26.85 15.10
C ARG A 89 -2.58 -26.01 14.55
N PHE A 90 -2.81 -24.72 14.33
CA PHE A 90 -1.76 -23.81 13.89
C PHE A 90 -0.66 -23.69 14.95
N GLU A 91 -1.05 -23.54 16.22
CA GLU A 91 -0.12 -23.47 17.35
C GLU A 91 0.68 -24.78 17.50
N SER A 92 0.04 -25.95 17.33
CA SER A 92 0.76 -27.23 17.36
C SER A 92 1.76 -27.37 16.21
N LEU A 93 1.37 -27.03 14.98
CA LEU A 93 2.27 -27.06 13.82
C LEU A 93 3.42 -26.06 13.97
N LYS A 94 3.15 -24.88 14.52
CA LYS A 94 4.18 -23.88 14.81
C LYS A 94 5.18 -24.42 15.84
N ALA A 95 4.71 -25.12 16.86
CA ALA A 95 5.58 -25.77 17.85
C ALA A 95 6.41 -26.89 17.23
N ASP A 96 5.85 -27.68 16.30
CA ASP A 96 6.59 -28.75 15.63
C ASP A 96 7.63 -28.23 14.63
N LEU A 97 7.33 -27.13 13.91
CA LEU A 97 8.31 -26.44 13.07
C LEU A 97 9.46 -25.86 13.90
N ALA A 98 9.16 -25.31 15.09
CA ALA A 98 10.19 -24.83 16.00
C ALA A 98 11.13 -25.98 16.44
N LYS A 99 10.60 -27.18 16.70
CA LYS A 99 11.41 -28.36 17.03
C LYS A 99 12.30 -28.82 15.87
N LEU A 100 11.75 -28.90 14.65
CA LEU A 100 12.52 -29.29 13.46
C LEU A 100 13.66 -28.30 13.17
N ASN A 101 13.41 -27.00 13.34
CA ASN A 101 14.45 -25.98 13.15
C ASN A 101 15.54 -26.04 14.24
N THR A 102 15.19 -26.47 15.46
CA THR A 102 16.20 -26.72 16.50
C THR A 102 16.98 -28.02 16.26
N GLU A 103 16.37 -29.05 15.65
CA GLU A 103 17.05 -30.31 15.31
C GLU A 103 17.97 -30.18 14.08
N GLN A 104 17.68 -29.29 13.13
CA GLN A 104 18.54 -29.01 11.96
C GLN A 104 19.87 -28.30 12.28
N ASN A 105 20.07 -27.79 13.50
CA ASN A 105 21.34 -27.20 13.93
C ASN A 105 22.35 -28.21 14.49
N GLU A 106 22.01 -29.50 14.55
CA GLU A 106 22.98 -30.56 14.81
C GLU A 106 23.49 -31.13 13.47
N PRO A 107 24.83 -31.15 13.22
CA PRO A 107 25.38 -31.49 11.91
C PRO A 107 25.34 -32.99 11.70
N SER A 108 24.19 -33.53 11.27
CA SER A 108 24.09 -34.88 10.75
C SER A 108 23.97 -34.85 9.23
N ALA A 109 25.13 -35.04 8.57
CA ALA A 109 25.25 -35.24 7.14
C ALA A 109 24.32 -36.38 6.69
N SER A 110 23.21 -36.04 6.05
CA SER A 110 22.25 -37.02 5.55
C SER A 110 21.77 -36.61 4.17
N ALA A 111 22.14 -37.44 3.18
CA ALA A 111 21.58 -37.66 1.83
C ALA A 111 21.21 -36.47 0.91
N ASP A 112 20.62 -35.38 1.41
CA ASP A 112 20.25 -34.20 0.63
C ASP A 112 21.47 -33.46 0.09
N ASP A 113 22.59 -33.48 0.80
CA ASP A 113 23.83 -32.80 0.38
C ASP A 113 24.42 -33.45 -0.90
N LEU A 114 24.32 -34.77 -1.06
CA LEU A 114 24.80 -35.49 -2.26
C LEU A 114 23.91 -35.22 -3.49
N VAL A 115 22.60 -35.05 -3.29
CA VAL A 115 21.68 -34.68 -4.37
C VAL A 115 21.90 -33.22 -4.77
N HIS A 116 22.14 -32.34 -3.79
CA HIS A 116 22.40 -30.92 -4.05
C HIS A 116 23.77 -30.68 -4.70
N GLU A 117 24.81 -31.42 -4.30
CA GLU A 117 26.16 -31.36 -4.87
C GLU A 117 26.24 -31.91 -6.30
N SER A 118 25.41 -32.90 -6.67
CA SER A 118 25.38 -33.44 -8.04
C SER A 118 24.46 -32.65 -8.99
N TYR A 119 23.39 -32.05 -8.47
CA TYR A 119 22.40 -31.33 -9.28
C TYR A 119 22.82 -29.90 -9.66
N LEU A 120 23.48 -29.16 -8.76
CA LEU A 120 23.98 -27.81 -9.04
C LEU A 120 25.01 -27.73 -10.20
N PRO A 121 26.01 -28.62 -10.32
CA PRO A 121 26.92 -28.60 -11.46
C PRO A 121 26.20 -28.95 -12.77
N LEU A 122 25.20 -29.82 -12.75
CA LEU A 122 24.37 -30.11 -13.92
C LEU A 122 23.56 -28.89 -14.38
N LEU A 123 23.00 -28.13 -13.44
CA LEU A 123 22.31 -26.86 -13.74
C LEU A 123 23.26 -25.83 -14.35
N ARG A 124 24.45 -25.66 -13.77
CA ARG A 124 25.49 -24.75 -14.31
C ARG A 124 25.93 -25.17 -15.71
N GLN A 125 26.08 -26.46 -15.96
CA GLN A 125 26.43 -26.99 -17.27
C GLN A 125 25.33 -26.73 -18.30
N ARG A 126 24.05 -26.92 -17.94
CA ARG A 126 22.91 -26.60 -18.80
C ARG A 126 22.80 -25.11 -19.09
N GLU A 127 23.07 -24.26 -18.11
CA GLU A 127 23.10 -22.82 -18.31
C GLU A 127 24.23 -22.41 -19.27
N ARG A 128 25.42 -23.00 -19.12
CA ARG A 128 26.55 -22.80 -20.04
C ARG A 128 26.21 -23.26 -21.45
N GLN A 129 25.53 -24.39 -21.60
CA GLN A 129 25.07 -24.89 -22.90
C GLN A 129 24.05 -23.93 -23.53
N ARG A 130 23.09 -23.38 -22.76
CA ARG A 130 22.14 -22.37 -23.26
C ARG A 130 22.86 -21.12 -23.76
N ARG A 131 23.85 -20.63 -23.01
CA ARG A 131 24.67 -19.47 -23.42
C ARG A 131 25.42 -19.75 -24.72
N LEU A 132 25.99 -20.95 -24.88
CA LEU A 132 26.66 -21.36 -26.12
C LEU A 132 25.69 -21.45 -27.30
N LEU A 133 24.49 -22.00 -27.12
CA LEU A 133 23.48 -22.06 -28.20
C LEU A 133 23.02 -20.67 -28.66
N VAL A 134 22.92 -19.72 -27.72
CA VAL A 134 22.64 -18.31 -28.08
C VAL A 134 23.79 -17.74 -28.90
N LEU A 135 25.04 -17.98 -28.50
CA LEU A 135 26.21 -17.56 -29.26
C LEU A 135 26.23 -18.19 -30.65
N ASP A 136 26.04 -19.50 -30.78
CA ASP A 136 25.99 -20.20 -32.07
C ASP A 136 24.87 -19.65 -32.97
N ARG A 137 23.69 -19.35 -32.39
CA ARG A 137 22.59 -18.72 -33.13
C ARG A 137 22.97 -17.32 -33.61
N THR A 138 23.63 -16.51 -32.77
CA THR A 138 24.09 -15.18 -33.17
C THR A 138 25.19 -15.25 -34.21
N PHE A 139 26.12 -16.19 -34.11
CA PHE A 139 27.14 -16.44 -35.13
C PHE A 139 26.51 -16.88 -36.44
N ALA A 140 25.55 -17.81 -36.42
CA ALA A 140 24.81 -18.21 -37.61
C ALA A 140 24.03 -17.04 -38.25
N GLN A 141 23.50 -16.13 -37.43
CA GLN A 141 22.82 -14.91 -37.89
C GLN A 141 23.80 -13.91 -38.50
N ILE A 142 24.99 -13.75 -37.91
CA ILE A 142 26.07 -12.90 -38.42
C ILE A 142 26.65 -13.50 -39.71
N ASP A 143 26.83 -14.81 -39.80
CA ASP A 143 27.28 -15.50 -41.01
C ASP A 143 26.24 -15.42 -42.14
N ALA A 144 24.94 -15.55 -41.80
CA ALA A 144 23.86 -15.36 -42.77
C ALA A 144 23.78 -13.91 -43.26
N ALA A 145 23.97 -12.93 -42.37
CA ALA A 145 24.07 -11.53 -42.74
C ALA A 145 25.34 -11.24 -43.55
N GLY A 146 26.48 -11.81 -43.16
CA GLY A 146 27.79 -11.63 -43.80
C GLY A 146 27.89 -12.27 -45.18
N LYS A 147 27.22 -13.40 -45.42
CA LYS A 147 27.09 -14.00 -46.76
C LYS A 147 26.31 -13.14 -47.75
N GLY A 148 25.49 -12.20 -47.27
CA GLY A 148 24.83 -11.18 -48.10
C GLY A 148 25.67 -9.91 -48.35
N VAL A 149 26.85 -9.78 -47.73
CA VAL A 149 27.66 -8.55 -47.70
C VAL A 149 28.92 -8.65 -48.57
N VAL A 150 29.15 -9.77 -49.26
CA VAL A 150 30.38 -9.98 -50.05
C VAL A 150 30.41 -9.18 -51.36
N ASP A 151 29.31 -8.57 -51.80
CA ASP A 151 29.23 -7.90 -53.11
C ASP A 151 28.81 -6.42 -53.09
N GLY A 152 28.85 -5.74 -51.93
CA GLY A 152 28.47 -4.33 -51.82
C GLY A 152 29.23 -3.53 -50.77
N HIS A 153 29.59 -2.28 -51.10
CA HIS A 153 30.24 -1.34 -50.19
C HIS A 153 29.32 -1.04 -49.00
N LEU A 154 29.83 -1.15 -47.77
CA LEU A 154 29.07 -1.08 -46.51
C LEU A 154 28.15 0.15 -46.41
N ASP A 155 28.54 1.26 -47.02
CA ASP A 155 27.77 2.51 -47.09
C ASP A 155 26.42 2.38 -47.82
N ASP A 156 26.33 1.55 -48.85
CA ASP A 156 25.11 1.42 -49.65
C ASP A 156 24.03 0.63 -48.89
N ILE A 157 24.44 -0.28 -48.00
CA ILE A 157 23.55 -1.06 -47.14
C ILE A 157 23.02 -0.20 -45.98
N VAL A 158 23.85 0.68 -45.43
CA VAL A 158 23.42 1.64 -44.39
C VAL A 158 22.43 2.65 -44.98
N LYS A 159 22.65 3.12 -46.21
CA LYS A 159 21.69 3.98 -46.92
C LYS A 159 20.37 3.27 -47.23
N GLN A 160 20.41 1.98 -47.57
CA GLN A 160 19.21 1.20 -47.88
C GLN A 160 18.39 0.81 -46.64
N SER A 161 19.04 0.61 -45.49
CA SER A 161 18.38 0.20 -44.23
C SER A 161 17.99 1.35 -43.31
N ALA A 162 18.72 2.47 -43.32
CA ALA A 162 18.51 3.58 -42.39
C ALA A 162 18.01 4.88 -43.05
N GLY A 163 17.95 4.97 -44.39
CA GLY A 163 17.60 6.19 -45.11
C GLY A 163 18.69 7.27 -45.07
N GLU A 164 18.58 8.29 -45.93
CA GLU A 164 19.59 9.36 -46.05
C GLU A 164 19.53 10.31 -44.85
N LEU A 165 20.56 10.28 -43.99
CA LEU A 165 20.66 11.16 -42.83
C LEU A 165 20.95 12.62 -43.26
N PRO A 166 20.29 13.62 -42.65
CA PRO A 166 20.55 15.02 -42.94
C PRO A 166 21.98 15.41 -42.51
N THR A 167 22.62 16.23 -43.33
CA THR A 167 24.03 16.65 -43.21
C THR A 167 24.31 17.27 -41.84
N PRO A 168 25.18 16.67 -41.00
CA PRO A 168 25.60 17.27 -39.74
C PRO A 168 26.61 18.42 -39.99
N PRO A 169 26.61 19.47 -39.15
CA PRO A 169 27.59 20.54 -39.24
C PRO A 169 29.02 20.04 -38.95
N PRO A 170 30.05 20.68 -39.52
CA PRO A 170 31.39 20.11 -39.63
C PRO A 170 32.08 19.86 -38.29
N SER A 171 32.67 18.66 -38.23
CA SER A 171 33.53 18.04 -37.22
C SER A 171 34.48 18.97 -36.45
N GLN A 172 34.56 18.73 -35.13
CA GLN A 172 35.83 18.82 -34.41
C GLN A 172 36.07 17.54 -33.58
N PRO A 173 37.36 17.14 -33.42
CA PRO A 173 37.75 15.74 -33.22
C PRO A 173 37.62 15.23 -31.79
N ALA A 174 37.39 13.93 -31.67
CA ALA A 174 37.44 13.19 -30.42
C ALA A 174 38.83 13.25 -29.79
N SER A 175 38.97 14.01 -28.71
CA SER A 175 39.92 13.77 -27.64
C SER A 175 39.46 14.55 -26.40
N SER A 176 39.48 13.89 -25.23
CA SER A 176 39.25 14.44 -23.88
C SER A 176 37.84 14.44 -23.28
N SER A 177 37.21 13.26 -23.17
CA SER A 177 36.07 13.07 -22.24
C SER A 177 36.43 13.45 -20.79
N ASP A 178 37.70 13.31 -20.38
CA ASP A 178 38.16 13.71 -19.04
C ASP A 178 38.28 15.23 -18.85
N LYS A 179 38.58 15.99 -19.91
CA LYS A 179 38.65 17.46 -19.80
C LYS A 179 37.27 18.09 -19.80
N ALA A 180 36.27 17.47 -20.43
CA ALA A 180 34.89 17.93 -20.33
C ALA A 180 34.40 17.86 -18.88
N ASP A 181 34.72 16.77 -18.18
CA ASP A 181 34.32 16.57 -16.77
C ASP A 181 35.11 17.48 -15.79
N VAL A 182 36.39 17.77 -16.09
CA VAL A 182 37.16 18.77 -15.36
C VAL A 182 36.65 20.19 -15.64
N ASN A 183 36.29 20.51 -16.89
CA ASN A 183 35.76 21.82 -17.24
C ASN A 183 34.36 22.06 -16.67
N THR A 184 33.49 21.05 -16.62
CA THR A 184 32.19 21.16 -15.93
C THR A 184 32.37 21.38 -14.44
N ARG A 185 33.33 20.69 -13.79
CA ARG A 185 33.70 20.93 -12.39
C ARG A 185 34.32 22.30 -12.16
N ILE A 186 35.16 22.80 -13.07
CA ILE A 186 35.72 24.15 -13.02
C ILE A 186 34.62 25.21 -13.22
N LEU A 187 33.65 24.97 -14.11
CA LEU A 187 32.51 25.86 -14.29
C LEU A 187 31.59 25.86 -13.07
N ALA A 188 31.36 24.70 -12.45
CA ALA A 188 30.63 24.59 -11.20
C ALA A 188 31.35 25.32 -10.06
N LEU A 189 32.68 25.17 -9.97
CA LEU A 189 33.51 25.90 -9.00
C LEU A 189 33.48 27.42 -9.26
N LYS A 190 33.63 27.86 -10.50
CA LYS A 190 33.53 29.28 -10.88
C LYS A 190 32.16 29.85 -10.56
N LYS A 191 31.10 29.10 -10.80
CA LYS A 191 29.73 29.47 -10.41
C LYS A 191 29.58 29.57 -8.90
N ALA A 192 30.12 28.61 -8.14
CA ALA A 192 30.11 28.63 -6.69
C ALA A 192 30.89 29.84 -6.13
N VAL A 193 32.09 30.10 -6.65
CA VAL A 193 32.93 31.23 -6.25
C VAL A 193 32.27 32.57 -6.60
N LEU A 194 31.64 32.71 -7.77
CA LEU A 194 30.90 33.92 -8.12
C LEU A 194 29.65 34.10 -7.25
N SER A 195 28.95 33.01 -6.90
CA SER A 195 27.81 33.08 -5.99
C SER A 195 28.21 33.44 -4.56
N ALA A 196 29.34 32.90 -4.07
CA ALA A 196 29.90 33.23 -2.78
C ALA A 196 30.40 34.68 -2.76
N LYS A 197 31.08 35.14 -3.81
CA LYS A 197 31.51 36.53 -3.96
C LYS A 197 30.31 37.47 -3.95
N ARG A 198 29.24 37.14 -4.68
CA ARG A 198 27.99 37.92 -4.68
C ARG A 198 27.35 37.94 -3.28
N SER A 199 27.30 36.81 -2.59
CA SER A 199 26.79 36.74 -1.20
C SER A 199 27.61 37.60 -0.24
N VAL A 200 28.93 37.65 -0.42
CA VAL A 200 29.83 38.50 0.38
C VAL A 200 29.64 39.97 0.03
N GLU A 201 29.50 40.31 -1.25
CA GLU A 201 29.19 41.69 -1.68
C GLU A 201 27.81 42.14 -1.19
N ASP A 202 26.79 41.27 -1.20
CA ASP A 202 25.46 41.56 -0.66
C ASP A 202 25.51 41.75 0.86
N ALA A 203 26.29 40.93 1.58
CA ALA A 203 26.53 41.10 3.02
C ALA A 203 27.32 42.39 3.31
N GLN A 204 28.33 42.72 2.51
CA GLN A 204 29.13 43.93 2.64
C GLN A 204 28.29 45.18 2.32
N ASN A 205 27.47 45.15 1.27
CA ASN A 205 26.55 46.24 0.90
C ASN A 205 25.44 46.42 1.93
N GLY A 206 24.94 45.32 2.52
CA GLY A 206 24.06 45.38 3.68
C GLY A 206 24.74 46.06 4.87
N ARG A 207 26.01 45.73 5.13
CA ARG A 207 26.79 46.32 6.23
C ARG A 207 27.13 47.80 6.00
N VAL A 208 27.35 48.22 4.76
CA VAL A 208 27.57 49.64 4.38
C VAL A 208 26.27 50.45 4.44
N LYS A 209 25.11 49.84 4.14
CA LYS A 209 23.78 50.47 4.32
C LYS A 209 23.36 50.57 5.80
N HIS A 210 23.90 49.71 6.66
CA HIS A 210 23.73 49.76 8.12
C HIS A 210 24.90 50.45 8.84
N ARG A 211 25.48 51.49 8.25
CA ARG A 211 26.28 52.47 8.99
C ARG A 211 25.31 53.40 9.74
N PRO A 212 25.41 53.56 11.07
CA PRO A 212 24.42 54.31 11.83
C PRO A 212 24.64 55.79 11.57
N GLY A 213 23.80 56.38 10.73
CA GLY A 213 23.92 57.77 10.36
C GLY A 213 23.03 58.15 9.21
N SER A 214 21.71 58.02 9.37
CA SER A 214 20.74 58.98 8.84
C SER A 214 19.33 58.50 9.16
N ASN A 215 18.61 59.33 9.91
CA ASN A 215 17.19 59.23 10.21
C ASN A 215 16.37 59.16 8.92
N THR A 216 15.67 58.06 8.63
CA THR A 216 14.39 58.13 7.91
C THR A 216 13.48 56.94 8.24
N SER A 217 12.23 57.29 8.58
CA SER A 217 11.01 56.54 8.24
C SER A 217 10.73 55.21 8.95
N SER A 218 10.00 55.33 10.06
CA SER A 218 9.32 54.31 10.87
C SER A 218 8.19 53.53 10.16
N LYS A 219 8.39 53.11 8.90
CA LYS A 219 7.42 52.28 8.15
C LYS A 219 7.99 50.98 7.58
N SER A 220 9.30 50.73 7.70
CA SER A 220 9.93 49.47 7.26
C SER A 220 10.22 48.48 8.40
N SER A 221 9.94 48.83 9.67
CA SER A 221 10.26 47.96 10.81
C SER A 221 9.53 46.62 10.73
N THR A 222 8.22 46.62 10.46
CA THR A 222 7.42 45.38 10.53
C THR A 222 7.76 44.39 9.41
N GLU A 223 8.11 44.85 8.22
CA GLU A 223 8.54 43.96 7.14
C GLU A 223 9.95 43.42 7.37
N VAL A 224 10.85 44.24 7.95
CA VAL A 224 12.19 43.80 8.35
C VAL A 224 12.12 42.82 9.54
N ASP A 225 11.18 43.02 10.46
CA ASP A 225 10.92 42.12 11.59
C ASP A 225 10.33 40.79 11.12
N VAL A 226 9.40 40.80 10.16
CA VAL A 226 8.86 39.57 9.55
C VAL A 226 9.92 38.82 8.74
N ALA A 227 10.73 39.54 7.96
CA ALA A 227 11.85 38.94 7.23
C ALA A 227 12.94 38.40 8.19
N GLY A 228 13.18 39.08 9.31
CA GLY A 228 14.07 38.64 10.38
C GLY A 228 13.57 37.37 11.07
N LEU A 229 12.28 37.32 11.40
CA LEU A 229 11.62 36.14 11.97
C LEU A 229 11.62 34.96 11.00
N GLN A 230 11.36 35.22 9.71
CA GLN A 230 11.41 34.18 8.69
C GLN A 230 12.84 33.65 8.49
N ARG A 231 13.85 34.51 8.60
CA ARG A 231 15.27 34.10 8.56
C ARG A 231 15.66 33.30 9.80
N ALA A 232 15.22 33.72 10.98
CA ALA A 232 15.44 32.99 12.23
C ALA A 232 14.74 31.61 12.20
N LEU A 233 13.53 31.53 11.64
CA LEU A 233 12.81 30.26 11.45
C LEU A 233 13.56 29.33 10.50
N ASN A 234 14.04 29.85 9.36
CA ASN A 234 14.82 29.06 8.42
C ASN A 234 16.16 28.59 9.02
N GLU A 235 16.80 29.43 9.84
CA GLU A 235 18.03 29.07 10.55
C GLU A 235 17.78 28.01 11.63
N LEU A 236 16.70 28.13 12.40
CA LEU A 236 16.29 27.13 13.40
C LEU A 236 15.88 25.82 12.73
N THR A 237 15.21 25.89 11.58
CA THR A 237 14.85 24.71 10.77
C THR A 237 16.11 24.03 10.23
N GLY A 238 17.05 24.80 9.67
CA GLY A 238 18.35 24.26 9.23
C GLY A 238 19.17 23.69 10.39
N TRP A 239 19.12 24.31 11.57
CA TRP A 239 19.75 23.79 12.77
C TRP A 239 19.09 22.48 13.24
N MET A 240 17.76 22.40 13.25
CA MET A 240 17.03 21.17 13.57
C MET A 240 17.30 20.08 12.55
N GLU A 241 17.28 20.38 11.26
CA GLU A 241 17.62 19.43 10.19
C GLU A 241 19.05 18.94 10.32
N HIS A 242 19.99 19.82 10.67
CA HIS A 242 21.37 19.43 10.95
C HIS A 242 21.49 18.56 12.20
N GLN A 243 20.81 18.90 13.30
CA GLN A 243 20.78 18.07 14.50
C GLN A 243 20.11 16.71 14.23
N LEU A 244 19.04 16.66 13.44
CA LEU A 244 18.37 15.42 13.03
C LEU A 244 19.25 14.58 12.09
N ALA A 245 20.03 15.22 11.21
CA ALA A 245 21.02 14.53 10.38
C ALA A 245 22.15 13.95 11.24
N VAL A 246 22.66 14.69 12.22
CA VAL A 246 23.68 14.22 13.17
C VAL A 246 23.14 13.07 14.04
N ILE A 247 21.88 13.12 14.46
CA ILE A 247 21.23 12.02 15.21
C ILE A 247 21.01 10.79 14.31
N GLY A 248 20.61 11.00 13.05
CA GLY A 248 20.46 9.92 12.06
C GLY A 248 21.79 9.28 11.63
N GLU A 249 22.90 10.01 11.70
CA GLU A 249 24.25 9.51 11.43
C GLU A 249 24.88 8.84 12.68
N ALA A 250 24.52 9.29 13.89
CA ALA A 250 24.98 8.74 15.17
C ALA A 250 24.44 7.33 15.49
N ASP A 251 23.35 6.88 14.86
CA ASP A 251 22.88 5.48 14.98
C ASP A 251 23.76 4.47 14.21
N THR A 252 24.83 4.93 13.54
CA THR A 252 25.84 4.06 12.89
C THR A 252 27.26 4.19 13.46
N ALA A 253 27.47 4.98 14.52
CA ALA A 253 28.77 5.06 15.17
C ALA A 253 28.67 5.27 16.69
N ILE A 254 29.20 4.29 17.43
CA ILE A 254 29.37 4.22 18.89
C ILE A 254 29.90 5.56 19.48
N PRO A 255 29.44 5.99 20.68
CA PRO A 255 29.70 7.34 21.18
C PRO A 255 31.06 7.47 21.87
N GLN A 256 31.85 8.46 21.46
CA GLN A 256 32.94 9.01 22.25
C GLN A 256 33.01 10.53 22.04
N SER A 257 32.53 11.29 23.03
CA SER A 257 33.30 12.29 23.77
C SER A 257 32.37 13.36 24.32
N ALA A 258 32.35 13.44 25.64
CA ALA A 258 31.73 14.49 26.41
C ALA A 258 32.59 15.77 26.42
N HIS A 259 31.92 16.88 26.71
CA HIS A 259 32.42 18.16 27.23
C HIS A 259 33.18 19.09 26.28
N ALA A 260 32.57 20.24 25.99
CA ALA A 260 33.09 21.54 26.44
C ALA A 260 32.19 22.68 25.93
N ILE A 261 31.37 23.30 26.80
CA ILE A 261 31.22 24.76 26.76
C ILE A 261 31.22 25.26 28.20
N ALA A 262 32.27 26.02 28.50
CA ALA A 262 32.53 26.68 29.74
C ALA A 262 31.68 27.96 29.87
N ASN A 263 31.29 28.21 31.11
CA ASN A 263 30.79 29.43 31.72
C ASN A 263 31.15 30.76 31.02
N THR A 264 30.13 31.60 30.85
CA THR A 264 30.29 33.06 30.95
C THR A 264 29.21 33.62 31.86
N ASN A 265 29.66 34.43 32.81
CA ASN A 265 28.97 34.92 33.99
C ASN A 265 27.86 35.95 33.72
N GLY A 266 26.87 35.95 34.62
CA GLY A 266 26.46 37.16 35.35
C GLY A 266 25.28 37.95 34.80
N HIS A 267 24.21 38.01 35.60
CA HIS A 267 23.11 38.99 35.57
C HIS A 267 21.75 38.53 34.98
N VAL A 268 21.07 37.55 35.59
CA VAL A 268 19.72 37.12 35.13
C VAL A 268 18.68 36.84 36.23
N GLU A 269 18.97 36.96 37.53
CA GLU A 269 18.03 36.47 38.56
C GLU A 269 16.72 37.28 38.72
N THR A 270 16.62 38.51 38.19
CA THR A 270 15.38 39.32 38.25
C THR A 270 14.60 39.38 36.92
N ALA A 271 15.22 38.98 35.81
CA ALA A 271 14.56 38.90 34.50
C ALA A 271 13.95 37.51 34.24
N GLU A 272 14.53 36.46 34.83
CA GLU A 272 14.01 35.08 34.77
C GLU A 272 12.73 34.89 35.60
N THR A 273 12.59 35.56 36.73
CA THR A 273 11.37 35.46 37.57
C THR A 273 10.17 36.18 36.94
N ALA A 274 10.39 37.38 36.39
CA ALA A 274 9.35 38.12 35.66
C ALA A 274 8.97 37.43 34.33
N SER A 275 9.91 36.71 33.69
CA SER A 275 9.60 35.90 32.51
C SER A 275 8.91 34.59 32.88
N SER A 276 9.26 33.95 34.01
CA SER A 276 8.56 32.76 34.54
C SER A 276 7.11 33.07 34.91
N GLU A 277 6.85 34.13 35.68
CA GLU A 277 5.48 34.54 36.02
C GLU A 277 4.66 34.88 34.77
N ARG A 278 5.28 35.47 33.75
CA ARG A 278 4.61 35.76 32.48
C ARG A 278 4.32 34.50 31.67
N VAL A 279 5.22 33.50 31.70
CA VAL A 279 5.01 32.20 31.07
C VAL A 279 3.92 31.42 31.80
N GLU A 280 3.88 31.48 33.12
CA GLU A 280 2.82 30.88 33.95
C GLU A 280 1.45 31.51 33.62
N GLN A 281 1.36 32.84 33.57
CA GLN A 281 0.13 33.54 33.18
C GLN A 281 -0.31 33.20 31.75
N LEU A 282 0.62 33.10 30.81
CA LEU A 282 0.31 32.69 29.42
C LEU A 282 -0.15 31.22 29.37
N TYR A 283 0.43 30.36 30.21
CA TYR A 283 0.06 28.96 30.30
C TYR A 283 -1.32 28.78 30.95
N GLU A 284 -1.64 29.56 31.98
CA GLU A 284 -2.98 29.62 32.57
C GLU A 284 -4.02 30.12 31.57
N GLN A 285 -3.71 31.18 30.81
CA GLN A 285 -4.57 31.66 29.73
C GLN A 285 -4.77 30.61 28.63
N TYR A 286 -3.71 29.88 28.28
CA TYR A 286 -3.78 28.77 27.33
C TYR A 286 -4.65 27.62 27.84
N ILE A 287 -4.50 27.23 29.12
CA ILE A 287 -5.34 26.20 29.75
C ILE A 287 -6.80 26.64 29.78
N ALA A 288 -7.09 27.88 30.18
CA ALA A 288 -8.44 28.43 30.23
C ALA A 288 -9.09 28.47 28.83
N ALA A 289 -8.35 28.92 27.82
CA ALA A 289 -8.82 28.90 26.43
C ALA A 289 -9.07 27.48 25.91
N ARG A 290 -8.21 26.51 26.29
CA ARG A 290 -8.36 25.10 25.91
C ARG A 290 -9.54 24.44 26.61
N GLN A 291 -9.77 24.76 27.88
CA GLN A 291 -10.94 24.29 28.63
C GLN A 291 -12.23 24.84 28.00
N HIS A 292 -12.28 26.15 27.70
CA HIS A 292 -13.41 26.77 27.01
C HIS A 292 -13.65 26.18 25.61
N LEU A 293 -12.60 25.82 24.88
CA LEU A 293 -12.73 25.13 23.59
C LEU A 293 -13.27 23.71 23.74
N ILE A 294 -12.81 22.96 24.74
CA ILE A 294 -13.35 21.62 25.06
C ILE A 294 -14.82 21.72 25.47
N GLU A 295 -15.19 22.75 26.24
CA GLU A 295 -16.58 22.98 26.65
C GLU A 295 -17.49 23.31 25.47
N THR A 296 -17.04 24.18 24.54
CA THR A 296 -17.81 24.50 23.32
C THR A 296 -17.89 23.34 22.33
N VAL A 297 -16.89 22.46 22.31
CA VAL A 297 -16.91 21.23 21.49
C VAL A 297 -17.81 20.14 22.11
N ASN A 298 -17.83 20.03 23.44
CA ASN A 298 -18.66 19.04 24.14
C ASN A 298 -20.12 19.48 24.30
N ASN A 299 -20.39 20.79 24.38
CA ASN A 299 -21.71 21.39 24.37
C ASN A 299 -21.89 22.22 23.08
N PRO A 300 -22.05 21.58 21.90
CA PRO A 300 -22.43 22.33 20.72
C PRO A 300 -23.78 23.03 21.00
N PRO A 301 -23.89 24.36 20.78
CA PRO A 301 -25.18 25.03 20.90
C PRO A 301 -26.18 24.34 19.97
N PRO A 302 -27.43 24.11 20.42
CA PRO A 302 -28.43 23.43 19.60
C PRO A 302 -28.60 24.20 18.27
N PRO A 303 -28.76 23.50 17.14
CA PRO A 303 -29.14 24.16 15.90
C PRO A 303 -30.56 24.71 16.09
N ASP A 304 -30.67 26.00 16.37
CA ASP A 304 -31.97 26.66 16.45
C ASP A 304 -32.70 26.50 15.12
N SER A 305 -33.88 25.92 15.25
CA SER A 305 -34.82 25.65 14.18
C SER A 305 -35.40 26.96 13.64
N GLU A 306 -35.70 26.93 12.35
CA GLU A 306 -36.41 27.92 11.57
C GLU A 306 -37.60 28.57 12.30
N SER A 307 -37.63 29.92 12.39
CA SER A 307 -38.86 30.73 12.17
C SER A 307 -38.60 32.25 12.26
N SER A 308 -38.67 32.89 11.09
CA SER A 308 -39.20 34.23 10.71
C SER A 308 -39.14 35.49 11.60
N PRO A 309 -39.15 36.69 10.96
CA PRO A 309 -38.66 37.94 11.54
C PRO A 309 -39.74 38.68 12.34
N SER A 310 -39.45 38.97 13.61
CA SER A 310 -40.13 40.04 14.33
C SER A 310 -39.16 40.68 15.32
N SER A 311 -38.77 41.92 15.04
CA SER A 311 -38.55 42.89 16.12
C SER A 311 -39.88 43.07 16.88
N PRO A 312 -39.96 43.53 18.16
CA PRO A 312 -39.09 44.56 18.74
C PRO A 312 -38.81 44.47 20.27
N VAL A 313 -38.07 45.50 20.73
CA VAL A 313 -37.99 46.07 22.09
C VAL A 313 -37.00 45.46 23.08
N LEU A 314 -35.79 46.04 23.08
CA LEU A 314 -34.95 46.15 24.27
C LEU A 314 -35.26 47.49 24.97
N GLU A 315 -35.92 47.45 26.12
CA GLU A 315 -35.94 48.58 27.05
C GLU A 315 -34.64 48.59 27.87
N ARG A 316 -33.78 49.53 27.49
CA ARG A 316 -32.96 50.43 28.33
C ARG A 316 -32.69 49.98 29.77
N SER A 317 -31.41 49.70 30.04
CA SER A 317 -30.74 50.24 31.22
C SER A 317 -29.38 50.80 30.82
N THR A 318 -29.27 52.10 31.00
CA THR A 318 -28.11 52.96 30.77
C THR A 318 -27.06 52.72 31.87
N ASN A 319 -25.78 52.66 31.52
CA ASN A 319 -24.80 53.68 31.93
C ASN A 319 -23.37 53.35 31.46
N SER A 320 -22.75 54.36 30.83
CA SER A 320 -21.32 54.65 30.71
C SER A 320 -20.46 53.60 29.99
N GLY A 321 -19.86 53.83 28.82
CA GLY A 321 -19.43 55.07 28.21
C GLY A 321 -18.01 54.86 27.69
N THR A 322 -17.87 54.61 26.40
CA THR A 322 -16.81 55.15 25.51
C THR A 322 -16.89 54.47 24.15
N ASN A 323 -16.90 55.31 23.14
CA ASN A 323 -16.85 54.94 21.74
C ASN A 323 -15.60 54.12 21.42
N SER A 324 -15.80 52.92 20.90
CA SER A 324 -14.85 52.28 19.99
C SER A 324 -15.66 51.49 18.99
N ASN A 325 -15.86 52.12 17.84
CA ASN A 325 -16.31 51.49 16.62
C ASN A 325 -15.18 50.57 16.11
N THR A 326 -14.92 49.46 16.80
CA THR A 326 -14.15 48.36 16.24
C THR A 326 -15.17 47.43 15.61
N ASN A 327 -15.28 47.50 14.28
CA ASN A 327 -15.83 46.43 13.47
C ASN A 327 -15.40 45.11 14.10
N SER A 328 -16.37 44.43 14.72
CA SER A 328 -16.22 43.06 15.20
C SER A 328 -15.92 42.24 13.95
N ARG A 329 -14.62 42.11 13.68
CA ARG A 329 -14.06 41.02 12.89
C ARG A 329 -14.36 39.77 13.72
N HIS A 330 -15.62 39.33 13.71
CA HIS A 330 -15.98 38.00 14.17
C HIS A 330 -15.06 37.06 13.39
N ALA A 331 -14.07 36.52 14.11
CA ALA A 331 -13.03 35.71 13.51
C ALA A 331 -13.72 34.56 12.76
N PRO A 332 -13.41 34.33 11.46
CA PRO A 332 -14.00 33.22 10.70
C PRO A 332 -13.76 31.85 11.39
N ALA A 333 -12.79 31.79 12.30
CA ALA A 333 -12.55 30.68 13.20
C ALA A 333 -13.77 30.31 14.07
N ALA A 334 -14.49 31.27 14.64
CA ALA A 334 -15.64 30.99 15.52
C ALA A 334 -16.82 30.33 14.77
N VAL A 335 -16.98 30.65 13.48
CA VAL A 335 -17.99 30.04 12.61
C VAL A 335 -17.59 28.64 12.15
N MET A 336 -16.28 28.38 11.98
CA MET A 336 -15.78 27.06 11.54
C MET A 336 -15.59 26.04 12.65
N LEU A 337 -15.41 26.47 13.92
CA LEU A 337 -15.22 25.58 15.07
C LEU A 337 -16.20 24.39 15.15
N PRO A 338 -17.53 24.57 15.01
CA PRO A 338 -18.46 23.44 15.07
C PRO A 338 -18.29 22.44 13.91
N TYR A 339 -17.75 22.87 12.77
CA TYR A 339 -17.53 22.01 11.60
C TYR A 339 -16.17 21.29 11.62
N ILE A 340 -15.21 21.72 12.44
CA ILE A 340 -13.87 21.10 12.50
C ILE A 340 -13.96 19.62 12.88
N ALA A 341 -14.85 19.23 13.81
CA ALA A 341 -15.05 17.83 14.17
C ALA A 341 -15.56 16.98 12.99
N SER A 342 -16.46 17.55 12.17
CA SER A 342 -16.96 16.87 10.97
C SER A 342 -15.90 16.78 9.86
N LEU A 343 -15.03 17.78 9.74
CA LEU A 343 -13.94 17.81 8.77
C LEU A 343 -12.79 16.88 9.16
N THR A 344 -12.47 16.78 10.45
CA THR A 344 -11.43 15.86 10.93
C THR A 344 -11.86 14.41 10.79
N THR A 345 -13.13 14.09 11.08
CA THR A 345 -13.67 12.74 10.83
C THR A 345 -13.69 12.39 9.35
N HIS A 346 -14.06 13.33 8.46
CA HIS A 346 -13.94 13.12 7.01
C HIS A 346 -12.50 12.90 6.55
N LYS A 347 -11.54 13.69 7.05
CA LYS A 347 -10.12 13.49 6.76
C LYS A 347 -9.60 12.14 7.25
N GLN A 348 -10.03 11.70 8.44
CA GLN A 348 -9.68 10.38 8.97
C GLN A 348 -10.26 9.27 8.08
N PHE A 349 -11.52 9.40 7.65
CA PHE A 349 -12.15 8.46 6.73
C PHE A 349 -11.38 8.40 5.40
N GLU A 350 -11.06 9.55 4.81
CA GLU A 350 -10.26 9.64 3.58
C GLU A 350 -8.90 8.94 3.74
N SER A 351 -8.19 9.20 4.84
CA SER A 351 -6.90 8.55 5.10
C SER A 351 -7.03 7.03 5.23
N SER A 352 -8.09 6.55 5.90
CA SER A 352 -8.36 5.12 6.06
C SER A 352 -8.72 4.46 4.73
N LEU A 353 -9.50 5.14 3.87
CA LEU A 353 -9.87 4.66 2.55
C LEU A 353 -8.64 4.57 1.63
N LEU A 354 -7.77 5.58 1.67
CA LEU A 354 -6.51 5.58 0.94
C LEU A 354 -5.61 4.41 1.40
N GLN A 355 -5.49 4.20 2.70
CA GLN A 355 -4.73 3.07 3.25
C GLN A 355 -5.31 1.72 2.80
N GLN A 356 -6.63 1.54 2.86
CA GLN A 356 -7.29 0.33 2.39
C GLN A 356 -7.08 0.13 0.89
N SER A 357 -7.20 1.19 0.08
CA SER A 357 -6.99 1.11 -1.38
C SER A 357 -5.54 0.72 -1.72
N ALA A 358 -4.56 1.27 -1.01
CA ALA A 358 -3.15 0.94 -1.20
C ALA A 358 -2.85 -0.50 -0.78
N TYR A 359 -3.43 -0.96 0.34
CA TYR A 359 -3.34 -2.34 0.78
C TYR A 359 -3.93 -3.31 -0.25
N LEU A 360 -5.14 -3.03 -0.76
CA LEU A 360 -5.78 -3.87 -1.78
C LEU A 360 -4.96 -3.94 -3.06
N ARG A 361 -4.40 -2.83 -3.53
CA ARG A 361 -3.49 -2.83 -4.70
C ARG A 361 -2.28 -3.73 -4.47
N LYS A 362 -1.68 -3.68 -3.28
CA LYS A 362 -0.55 -4.53 -2.94
C LYS A 362 -0.92 -6.01 -2.93
N VAL A 363 -2.07 -6.37 -2.34
CA VAL A 363 -2.55 -7.75 -2.29
C VAL A 363 -2.93 -8.27 -3.69
N ILE A 364 -3.54 -7.44 -4.52
CA ILE A 364 -3.84 -7.80 -5.92
C ILE A 364 -2.54 -8.04 -6.67
N HIS A 365 -1.55 -7.16 -6.53
CA HIS A 365 -0.27 -7.32 -7.19
C HIS A 365 0.46 -8.59 -6.75
N SER A 366 0.48 -8.91 -5.44
CA SER A 366 1.09 -10.15 -4.97
C SER A 366 0.36 -11.39 -5.50
N ALA A 367 -0.98 -11.35 -5.56
CA ALA A 367 -1.76 -12.43 -6.15
C ALA A 367 -1.52 -12.58 -7.66
N GLU A 368 -1.36 -11.47 -8.38
CA GLU A 368 -0.99 -11.47 -9.81
C GLU A 368 0.40 -12.07 -10.03
N GLU A 369 1.39 -11.69 -9.21
CA GLU A 369 2.73 -12.27 -9.27
C GLU A 369 2.73 -13.77 -8.96
N GLU A 370 1.98 -14.19 -7.93
CA GLU A 370 1.83 -15.61 -7.58
C GLU A 370 1.15 -16.40 -8.71
N THR A 371 0.07 -15.89 -9.28
CA THR A 371 -0.61 -16.55 -10.40
C THR A 371 0.26 -16.59 -11.65
N GLN A 372 0.99 -15.52 -11.97
CA GLN A 372 1.95 -15.51 -13.08
C GLN A 372 3.07 -16.52 -12.86
N ARG A 373 3.60 -16.64 -11.64
CA ARG A 373 4.60 -17.65 -11.27
C ARG A 373 4.07 -19.07 -11.38
N LEU A 374 2.83 -19.32 -10.93
CA LEU A 374 2.20 -20.63 -11.06
C LEU A 374 1.96 -20.97 -12.54
N LEU A 375 1.51 -20.00 -13.34
CA LEU A 375 1.36 -20.18 -14.79
C LEU A 375 2.69 -20.47 -15.48
N SER A 376 3.77 -19.78 -15.13
CA SER A 376 5.09 -20.09 -15.70
C SER A 376 5.58 -21.46 -15.29
N LEU A 377 5.38 -21.86 -14.03
CA LEU A 377 5.76 -23.20 -13.56
C LEU A 377 4.93 -24.29 -14.26
N LYS A 378 3.63 -24.08 -14.45
CA LYS A 378 2.77 -25.00 -15.20
C LYS A 378 3.11 -25.01 -16.70
N ALA A 379 3.56 -23.89 -17.27
CA ALA A 379 4.09 -23.85 -18.62
C ALA A 379 5.36 -24.69 -18.73
N ASP A 380 6.27 -24.56 -17.77
CA ASP A 380 7.53 -25.29 -17.74
C ASP A 380 7.32 -26.81 -17.49
N GLU A 381 6.29 -27.19 -16.71
CA GLU A 381 5.88 -28.59 -16.54
C GLU A 381 5.16 -29.16 -17.77
N SER A 382 4.52 -28.30 -18.57
CA SER A 382 3.74 -28.71 -19.73
C SER A 382 4.66 -28.93 -20.94
N HIS A 383 4.72 -30.15 -21.44
CA HIS A 383 5.40 -30.45 -22.71
C HIS A 383 4.67 -29.91 -23.95
N LEU A 384 3.48 -29.32 -23.78
CA LEU A 384 2.69 -28.77 -24.89
C LEU A 384 3.12 -27.35 -25.25
N VAL A 385 3.72 -26.61 -24.32
CA VAL A 385 4.03 -25.19 -24.49
C VAL A 385 5.52 -24.97 -24.29
N HIS A 386 6.13 -24.11 -25.10
CA HIS A 386 7.54 -23.75 -24.92
C HIS A 386 7.78 -23.05 -23.57
N PRO A 387 8.90 -23.34 -22.88
CA PRO A 387 9.23 -22.74 -21.59
C PRO A 387 9.41 -21.22 -21.74
N GLY A 388 8.79 -20.45 -20.85
CA GLY A 388 8.72 -18.98 -20.93
C GLY A 388 7.40 -18.41 -21.50
N ALA A 389 6.46 -19.27 -21.91
CA ALA A 389 5.09 -18.87 -22.27
C ALA A 389 4.28 -18.44 -21.05
N SER A 390 4.42 -17.17 -20.68
CA SER A 390 3.68 -16.56 -19.57
C SER A 390 2.34 -15.95 -20.00
N ARG A 391 2.08 -15.85 -21.31
CA ARG A 391 0.87 -15.20 -21.86
C ARG A 391 -0.13 -16.23 -22.35
N GLY A 392 -1.42 -15.99 -22.08
CA GLY A 392 -2.50 -16.88 -22.53
C GLY A 392 -2.56 -17.10 -24.04
N VAL A 393 -2.07 -16.15 -24.84
CA VAL A 393 -2.00 -16.26 -26.31
C VAL A 393 -1.08 -17.41 -26.74
N ASP A 394 0.02 -17.62 -26.03
CA ASP A 394 0.98 -18.69 -26.36
C ASP A 394 0.36 -20.07 -26.10
N TRP A 395 -0.46 -20.18 -25.07
CA TRP A 395 -1.24 -21.39 -24.74
C TRP A 395 -2.33 -21.67 -25.76
N GLU A 396 -2.99 -20.63 -26.28
CA GLU A 396 -3.98 -20.77 -27.34
C GLU A 396 -3.34 -21.31 -28.63
N VAL A 397 -2.19 -20.74 -29.03
CA VAL A 397 -1.45 -21.19 -30.21
C VAL A 397 -0.96 -22.63 -30.04
N ALA A 398 -0.35 -22.94 -28.91
CA ALA A 398 0.13 -24.29 -28.60
C ALA A 398 -1.01 -25.32 -28.55
N GLY A 399 -2.15 -24.96 -27.97
CA GLY A 399 -3.35 -25.80 -27.96
C GLY A 399 -3.89 -26.06 -29.36
N ALA A 400 -3.91 -25.04 -30.22
CA ALA A 400 -4.32 -25.20 -31.62
C ALA A 400 -3.34 -26.09 -32.42
N GLU A 401 -2.04 -25.97 -32.18
CA GLU A 401 -1.02 -26.79 -32.83
C GLU A 401 -1.10 -28.26 -32.38
N ALA A 402 -1.20 -28.50 -31.07
CA ALA A 402 -1.38 -29.85 -30.53
C ALA A 402 -2.69 -30.49 -31.02
N GLY A 403 -3.76 -29.69 -31.13
CA GLY A 403 -5.03 -30.13 -31.72
C GLY A 403 -4.85 -30.57 -33.17
N LYS A 404 -4.16 -29.79 -34.00
CA LYS A 404 -3.86 -30.18 -35.39
C LYS A 404 -3.00 -31.45 -35.46
N ALA A 405 -1.94 -31.52 -34.65
CA ALA A 405 -1.04 -32.67 -34.62
C ALA A 405 -1.76 -33.98 -34.23
N THR A 406 -2.68 -33.92 -33.27
CA THR A 406 -3.47 -35.09 -32.87
C THR A 406 -4.45 -35.53 -33.96
N ILE A 407 -5.10 -34.58 -34.65
CA ILE A 407 -5.96 -34.86 -35.80
C ILE A 407 -5.16 -35.53 -36.93
N ASP A 408 -3.97 -35.01 -37.24
CA ASP A 408 -3.11 -35.56 -38.28
C ASP A 408 -2.63 -36.97 -37.93
N ALA A 409 -2.21 -37.20 -36.69
CA ALA A 409 -1.82 -38.52 -36.20
C ALA A 409 -3.00 -39.51 -36.25
N ALA A 410 -4.21 -39.07 -35.90
CA ALA A 410 -5.42 -39.89 -36.00
C ALA A 410 -5.75 -40.23 -37.48
N MET A 411 -5.65 -39.25 -38.38
CA MET A 411 -5.85 -39.47 -39.82
C MET A 411 -4.81 -40.42 -40.42
N GLN A 412 -3.54 -40.32 -40.01
CA GLN A 412 -2.50 -41.24 -40.45
C GLN A 412 -2.79 -42.67 -39.97
N ARG A 413 -3.16 -42.85 -38.70
CA ARG A 413 -3.56 -44.16 -38.16
C ARG A 413 -4.77 -44.74 -38.89
N LEU A 414 -5.75 -43.89 -39.22
CA LEU A 414 -6.92 -44.29 -40.00
C LEU A 414 -6.53 -44.75 -41.41
N LYS A 415 -5.65 -44.01 -42.11
CA LYS A 415 -5.14 -44.39 -43.44
C LYS A 415 -4.41 -45.74 -43.39
N VAL A 416 -3.54 -45.93 -42.40
CA VAL A 416 -2.82 -47.20 -42.19
C VAL A 416 -3.81 -48.33 -41.90
N GLY A 417 -4.81 -48.09 -41.05
CA GLY A 417 -5.89 -49.06 -40.79
C GLY A 417 -6.67 -49.43 -42.06
N GLN A 418 -7.01 -48.45 -42.90
CA GLN A 418 -7.67 -48.70 -44.19
C GLN A 418 -6.80 -49.52 -45.15
N GLN A 419 -5.48 -49.30 -45.17
CA GLN A 419 -4.56 -50.11 -45.96
C GLN A 419 -4.55 -51.55 -45.46
N TYR A 420 -4.46 -51.78 -44.14
CA TYR A 420 -4.54 -53.14 -43.59
C TYR A 420 -5.87 -53.84 -43.89
N VAL A 421 -6.99 -53.10 -43.88
CA VAL A 421 -8.30 -53.65 -44.26
C VAL A 421 -8.31 -54.05 -45.74
N LYS A 422 -7.82 -53.19 -46.64
CA LYS A 422 -7.71 -53.51 -48.07
C LYS A 422 -6.80 -54.71 -48.34
N ASP A 423 -5.67 -54.78 -47.64
CA ASP A 423 -4.76 -55.92 -47.73
C ASP A 423 -5.44 -57.20 -47.24
N ALA A 424 -6.20 -57.13 -46.15
CA ALA A 424 -6.98 -58.26 -45.64
C ALA A 424 -8.07 -58.70 -46.64
N GLU A 425 -8.82 -57.76 -47.22
CA GLU A 425 -9.81 -58.03 -48.26
C GLU A 425 -9.17 -58.70 -49.50
N SER A 426 -8.00 -58.23 -49.93
CA SER A 426 -7.26 -58.84 -51.04
C SER A 426 -6.84 -60.28 -50.73
N LYS A 427 -6.45 -60.57 -49.49
CA LYS A 427 -6.10 -61.93 -49.04
C LYS A 427 -7.33 -62.82 -48.95
N ILE A 428 -8.46 -62.32 -48.46
CA ILE A 428 -9.72 -63.07 -48.39
C ILE A 428 -10.20 -63.43 -49.80
N THR A 429 -10.22 -62.47 -50.73
CA THR A 429 -10.61 -62.73 -52.13
C THR A 429 -9.68 -63.71 -52.83
N ALA A 430 -8.37 -63.69 -52.52
CA ALA A 430 -7.43 -64.71 -53.01
C ALA A 430 -7.76 -66.11 -52.46
N ILE A 431 -8.14 -66.21 -51.18
CA ILE A 431 -8.55 -67.48 -50.56
C ILE A 431 -9.86 -68.00 -51.17
N GLU A 432 -10.85 -67.15 -51.38
CA GLU A 432 -12.12 -67.50 -52.03
C GLU A 432 -11.93 -67.93 -53.50
N GLY A 433 -10.87 -67.45 -54.15
CA GLY A 433 -10.50 -67.83 -55.52
C GLY A 433 -9.85 -69.22 -55.65
N LEU A 434 -9.21 -69.74 -54.60
CA LEU A 434 -8.54 -71.05 -54.59
C LEU A 434 -9.43 -72.23 -55.04
N PRO A 435 -10.66 -72.43 -54.51
CA PRO A 435 -11.51 -73.56 -54.94
C PRO A 435 -11.79 -73.57 -56.45
N ARG A 436 -11.91 -72.40 -57.09
CA ARG A 436 -12.11 -72.30 -58.55
C ARG A 436 -10.88 -72.69 -59.37
N VAL A 437 -9.68 -72.62 -58.80
CA VAL A 437 -8.44 -73.07 -59.44
C VAL A 437 -8.32 -74.59 -59.34
N PHE A 438 -8.69 -75.17 -58.20
CA PHE A 438 -8.73 -76.63 -58.02
C PHE A 438 -9.78 -77.28 -58.94
N ASP A 439 -10.95 -76.67 -59.13
CA ASP A 439 -11.98 -77.17 -60.07
C ASP A 439 -11.52 -77.13 -61.55
N LYS A 440 -10.59 -76.25 -61.91
CA LYS A 440 -10.00 -76.18 -63.25
C LYS A 440 -8.86 -77.17 -63.48
N LEU A 441 -8.19 -77.63 -62.43
CA LEU A 441 -7.18 -78.69 -62.50
C LEU A 441 -7.78 -80.10 -62.47
N ALA A 442 -9.04 -80.25 -62.07
CA ALA A 442 -9.75 -81.53 -61.99
C ALA A 442 -10.51 -81.92 -63.28
N ARG A 443 -10.37 -81.15 -64.36
CA ARG A 443 -10.79 -81.50 -65.73
C ARG A 443 -9.57 -81.60 -66.63
#